data_AF-A0A2N2CAZ1-F1
#
_entry.id   AF-A0A2N2CAZ1-F1
#
_cell.length_a   1.000
_cell.length_b   1.000
_cell.length_c   1.000
_cell.angle_alpha   90.00
_cell.angle_beta   90.00
_cell.angle_gamma   90.00
#
_symmetry.space_group_name_H-M   'P 1'
#
loop_
_entity.id
_entity.type
_entity.pdbx_description
1 polymer ?
#
loop_
_entity_poly.entity_id
_entity_poly.type
_entity_poly.pdbx_seq_one_letter_code
_entity_poly.pdbx_strand_id
1 'polypeptide(L)' 'MRLIQDNDLELNRTCIAFGYFDSMHKGHRSVISRLIEQESKGFSSVLLCLEKDQRIVSNQKCD' A
#
# COMPACT_ATOMS: atom_id res chain seq x y z
N MET A 1 7.91 11.03 15.46
CA MET A 1 7.39 11.17 14.09
C MET A 1 8.48 11.81 13.25
N ARG A 2 8.95 11.15 12.18
CA ARG A 2 10.00 11.68 11.29
C ARG A 2 9.33 12.15 10.00
N LEU A 3 9.47 13.43 9.67
CA LEU A 3 9.07 13.98 8.38
C LEU A 3 10.18 13.69 7.37
N ILE A 4 9.83 13.16 6.20
CA ILE A 4 10.74 12.97 5.07
C ILE A 4 10.23 13.89 3.94
N GLN A 5 11.07 14.79 3.43
CA GLN A 5 10.73 15.74 2.37
C GLN A 5 11.70 15.62 1.18
N ASP A 6 11.15 15.74 -0.03
CA ASP A 6 11.87 15.72 -1.31
C ASP A 6 12.98 14.66 -1.40
N ASN A 7 14.24 15.09 -1.39
CA ASN A 7 15.42 14.28 -1.66
C ASN A 7 15.92 13.47 -0.45
N ASP A 8 15.30 13.63 0.73
CA ASP A 8 15.67 12.86 1.93
C ASP A 8 15.13 11.42 1.89
N LEU A 9 14.31 11.09 0.90
CA LEU A 9 13.71 9.77 0.75
C LEU A 9 14.68 8.79 0.09
N GLU A 10 15.52 8.17 0.90
CA GLU A 10 16.37 7.05 0.47
C GLU A 10 15.67 5.71 0.65
N LEU A 11 15.18 5.14 -0.46
CA LEU A 11 14.56 3.79 -0.51
C LEU A 11 15.56 2.73 -0.98
N ASN A 12 16.60 2.51 -0.18
CA ASN A 12 17.62 1.53 -0.49
C ASN A 12 17.13 0.10 -0.21
N ARG A 13 17.18 -0.77 -1.23
CA ARG A 13 16.71 -2.16 -1.16
C ARG A 13 15.31 -2.26 -0.55
N THR A 14 14.37 -1.42 -0.98
CA THR A 14 12.99 -1.46 -0.48
C THR A 14 12.08 -2.13 -1.50
N CYS A 15 11.26 -3.08 -1.06
CA CYS A 15 10.13 -3.59 -1.83
C CYS A 15 8.86 -2.93 -1.30
N ILE A 16 8.05 -2.37 -2.20
CA ILE A 16 6.83 -1.63 -1.83
C ILE A 16 5.64 -2.28 -2.51
N ALA A 17 4.64 -2.66 -1.72
CA ALA A 17 3.30 -2.94 -2.24
C ALA A 17 2.42 -1.71 -2.00
N PHE A 18 1.71 -1.25 -3.03
CA PHE A 18 0.86 -0.06 -2.94
C PHE A 18 -0.55 -0.34 -3.46
N GLY A 19 -1.56 0.30 -2.87
CA GLY A 19 -2.95 0.15 -3.27
C GLY A 19 -3.93 0.55 -2.16
N TYR A 20 -5.23 0.45 -2.42
CA TYR A 20 -6.25 0.87 -1.47
C TYR A 20 -6.43 -0.06 -0.26
N PHE A 21 -6.01 -1.33 -0.36
CA PHE A 21 -6.09 -2.35 0.70
C PHE A 21 -7.36 -2.25 1.57
N ASP A 22 -8.52 -2.08 0.92
CA ASP A 22 -9.80 -1.73 1.57
C ASP A 22 -10.42 -2.87 2.38
N SER A 23 -10.00 -4.10 2.10
CA SER A 23 -10.36 -5.29 2.86
C SER A 23 -9.24 -6.33 2.77
N MET A 24 -8.99 -7.10 3.82
CA MET A 24 -7.92 -8.12 3.81
C MET A 24 -8.33 -9.41 3.08
N HIS A 25 -8.86 -9.31 1.85
CA HIS A 25 -9.28 -10.48 1.07
C HIS A 25 -8.07 -11.29 0.54
N LYS A 26 -8.34 -12.46 -0.07
CA LYS A 26 -7.29 -13.39 -0.52
C LYS A 26 -6.23 -12.73 -1.42
N GLY A 27 -6.65 -11.87 -2.34
CA GLY A 27 -5.73 -11.10 -3.21
C GLY A 27 -4.72 -10.26 -2.42
N HIS A 28 -5.20 -9.35 -1.56
CA HIS A 28 -4.33 -8.52 -0.72
C HIS A 28 -3.43 -9.35 0.20
N ARG A 29 -3.94 -10.42 0.80
CA ARG A 29 -3.11 -11.34 1.61
C ARG A 29 -1.98 -11.95 0.80
N SER A 30 -2.24 -12.39 -0.43
CA SER A 30 -1.20 -12.93 -1.32
C SER A 30 -0.11 -11.90 -1.65
N VAL A 31 -0.51 -10.66 -1.91
CA VAL A 31 0.44 -9.55 -2.14
C VAL A 31 1.29 -9.29 -0.91
N ILE A 32 0.68 -9.21 0.27
CA ILE A 32 1.38 -8.97 1.54
C ILE A 32 2.33 -10.13 1.86
N SER A 33 1.91 -11.39 1.67
CA SER A 33 2.80 -12.54 1.85
C SER A 33 4.00 -12.47 0.93
N ARG A 34 3.80 -12.13 -0.35
CA ARG A 34 4.89 -11.97 -1.32
C ARG A 34 5.84 -10.82 -0.96
N LEU A 35 5.29 -9.74 -0.39
CA LEU A 35 6.06 -8.62 0.11
C LEU A 35 6.95 -9.04 1.29
N ILE A 36 6.41 -9.75 2.28
CA ILE A 36 7.16 -10.27 3.44
C ILE A 36 8.29 -11.21 3.00
N GLU A 37 8.07 -12.06 1.99
CA GLU A 37 9.12 -12.93 1.45
C GLU A 37 10.36 -12.17 0.96
N GLN A 38 10.24 -10.89 0.56
CA GLN A 38 11.39 -10.11 0.11
C GLN A 38 12.33 -9.73 1.26
N GLU A 39 11.87 -9.74 2.52
CA GLU A 39 12.72 -9.49 3.68
C GLU A 39 13.84 -10.53 3.79
N SER A 40 13.54 -11.79 3.46
CA SER A 40 14.54 -12.87 3.42
C SER A 40 15.64 -12.66 2.37
N LYS A 41 15.40 -11.79 1.38
CA LYS A 41 16.36 -11.40 0.33
C LYS A 41 17.09 -10.09 0.66
N GLY A 42 16.95 -9.61 1.89
CA GLY A 42 17.56 -8.37 2.35
C GLY A 42 16.90 -7.13 1.77
N PHE A 43 15.59 -7.17 1.51
CA PHE A 43 14.81 -5.97 1.24
C PHE A 43 14.09 -5.48 2.51
N SER A 44 13.94 -4.17 2.65
CA SER A 44 12.95 -3.59 3.56
C SER A 44 11.57 -3.66 2.89
N SER A 45 10.57 -4.20 3.57
CA SER A 45 9.24 -4.39 3.02
C SER A 45 8.27 -3.33 3.54
N VAL A 46 7.65 -2.58 2.63
CA VAL A 46 6.74 -1.47 2.95
C VAL A 46 5.39 -1.68 2.28
N LEU A 47 4.32 -1.53 3.07
CA LEU A 47 2.95 -1.49 2.57
C LEU A 47 2.46 -0.05 2.55
N LEU A 48 2.24 0.50 1.36
CA LEU A 48 1.68 1.84 1.16
C LEU A 48 0.17 1.74 0.91
N CYS A 49 -0.62 2.01 1.94
CA CYS A 49 -2.08 2.05 1.83
C CYS A 49 -2.55 3.43 1.33
N LEU A 50 -3.27 3.44 0.22
CA LEU A 50 -3.94 4.62 -0.30
C LEU A 50 -5.32 4.72 0.33
N GLU A 51 -5.73 5.92 0.72
CA GLU A 51 -7.09 6.17 1.17
C GLU A 51 -8.00 6.45 -0.04
N LYS A 52 -9.15 5.78 -0.13
CA LYS A 52 -10.21 6.18 -1.08
C LYS A 52 -10.83 7.48 -0.55
N ASP A 53 -10.79 8.54 -1.35
CA ASP A 53 -11.54 9.76 -1.04
C ASP A 53 -13.04 9.41 -1.07
N GLN A 54 -13.69 9.43 0.10
CA GLN A 54 -15.10 9.03 0.26
C GLN A 54 -16.09 10.05 -0.36
N ARG A 55 -15.61 11.04 -1.11
CA ARG A 55 -16.40 12.18 -1.60
C ARG A 55 -17.18 11.94 -2.90
N ILE A 56 -17.18 10.74 -3.49
CA ILE A 56 -17.92 10.48 -4.74
C ILE A 56 -18.71 9.16 -4.65
N VAL A 57 -19.90 9.19 -4.04
CA VAL A 57 -21.13 8.53 -4.55
C VAL A 57 -22.34 9.29 -3.94
N SER A 58 -22.74 10.40 -4.55
CA SER A 58 -24.09 10.94 -4.39
C SER A 58 -25.00 10.30 -5.45
N ASN A 59 -25.88 9.42 -4.99
CA ASN A 59 -27.16 9.01 -5.60
C ASN A 59 -27.27 9.00 -7.13
N GLN A 60 -27.13 7.82 -7.74
CA GLN A 60 -28.01 7.44 -8.85
C GLN A 60 -28.72 6.14 -8.48
N LYS A 61 -29.99 6.25 -8.10
CA LYS A 61 -30.92 5.13 -8.13
C LYS A 61 -31.18 4.83 -9.61
N CYS A 62 -30.99 3.58 -10.03
CA CYS A 62 -31.54 3.11 -11.30
C CYS A 62 -33.02 2.79 -11.06
N ASP A 63 -33.89 3.42 -11.86
CA ASP A 63 -35.31 3.06 -12.02
C ASP A 63 -35.46 1.67 -12.67
#